data_AF-A0A670YHR7-F1
#
_entry.id   AF-A0A670YHR7-F1
#
_cell.length_a   1.000
_cell.length_b   1.000
_cell.length_c   1.000
_cell.angle_alpha   90.00
_cell.angle_beta   90.00
_cell.angle_gamma   90.00
#
_symmetry.space_group_name_H-M   'P 1'
#
loop_
_entity.id
_entity.type
_entity.pdbx_description
1 polymer ?
#
loop_
_entity_poly.entity_id
_entity_poly.type
_entity_poly.pdbx_seq_one_letter_code
_entity_poly.pdbx_strand_id
1 'polypeptide(L)'
;MADTLRRLINNETCRILQEKLESWYRDYYINSCNKNLTLCCEIMELNSTIQGQLFSILNKACQEGGNYEGMEIIKSRLLPWLGTCFSSPTFGSTLDTSSSVLQVIILFF
;
A
#
# COMPACT_ATOMS: atom_id res chain seq x y z
N MET A 1 -4.89 19.19 11.49
CA MET A 1 -4.24 18.02 10.85
C MET A 1 -3.77 16.94 11.84
N ALA A 2 -3.17 17.30 12.99
CA ALA A 2 -2.72 16.34 14.00
C ALA A 2 -3.82 15.38 14.48
N ASP A 3 -5.09 15.79 14.52
CA ASP A 3 -6.21 14.92 14.90
C ASP A 3 -6.53 13.82 13.88
N THR A 4 -6.32 14.07 12.57
CA THR A 4 -6.54 13.04 11.54
C THR A 4 -5.41 12.02 11.57
N LEU A 5 -4.17 12.49 11.76
CA LEU A 5 -3.02 11.63 12.01
C LEU A 5 -3.18 10.83 13.31
N ARG A 6 -3.65 11.48 14.38
CA ARG A 6 -3.93 10.83 15.67
C ARG A 6 -5.01 9.76 15.54
N ARG A 7 -6.04 9.99 14.71
CA ARG A 7 -7.04 8.94 14.42
C ARG A 7 -6.45 7.77 13.65
N LEU A 8 -5.56 8.00 12.68
CA LEU A 8 -4.84 6.93 11.99
C LEU A 8 -3.96 6.12 12.96
N ILE A 9 -3.21 6.80 13.83
CA ILE A 9 -2.34 6.17 14.84
C ILE A 9 -3.16 5.39 15.87
N ASN A 10 -4.26 5.96 16.33
CA ASN A 10 -5.16 5.32 17.30
C ASN A 10 -6.08 4.28 16.66
N ASN A 11 -6.06 4.14 15.33
CA ASN A 11 -6.82 3.11 14.65
C ASN A 11 -6.03 1.81 14.75
N GLU A 12 -6.69 0.75 15.23
CA GLU A 12 -6.10 -0.58 15.38
C GLU A 12 -5.62 -1.14 14.03
N THR A 13 -6.01 -0.56 12.88
CA THR A 13 -5.63 -1.05 11.53
C THR A 13 -4.12 -1.23 11.36
N CYS A 14 -3.30 -0.29 11.84
CA CYS A 14 -1.83 -0.40 11.74
C CYS A 14 -1.28 -1.56 12.58
N ARG A 15 -1.83 -1.75 13.79
CA ARG A 15 -1.45 -2.85 14.69
C ARG A 15 -1.90 -4.20 14.14
N ILE A 16 -3.13 -4.29 13.64
CA ILE A 16 -3.68 -5.51 13.03
C ILE A 16 -2.85 -5.92 11.80
N LEU A 17 -2.44 -4.95 10.96
CA LEU A 17 -1.54 -5.21 9.84
C LEU A 17 -0.23 -5.85 10.32
N GLN A 18 0.39 -5.28 11.36
CA GLN A 18 1.61 -5.81 11.95
C GLN A 18 1.42 -7.22 12.51
N GLU A 19 0.37 -7.45 13.30
CA GLU A 19 0.07 -8.76 13.90
C GLU A 19 -0.15 -9.83 12.82
N LYS A 20 -0.82 -9.50 11.71
CA LYS A 20 -1.00 -10.40 10.57
C LYS A 20 0.31 -10.70 9.84
N LEU A 21 1.16 -9.70 9.62
CA LEU A 21 2.48 -9.90 9.03
C LEU A 21 3.35 -10.83 9.89
N GLU A 22 3.37 -10.60 11.22
CA GLU A 22 4.11 -11.44 12.16
C GLU A 22 3.58 -12.88 12.18
N SER A 23 2.25 -13.06 12.20
CA SER A 23 1.65 -14.38 12.12
C SER A 23 1.94 -15.07 10.80
N TRP A 24 1.93 -14.33 9.69
CA TRP A 24 2.22 -14.88 8.37
C TRP A 24 3.68 -15.32 8.27
N TYR A 25 4.61 -14.50 8.74
CA TYR A 25 6.04 -14.85 8.81
C TYR A 25 6.29 -16.11 9.64
N ARG A 26 5.73 -16.16 10.86
CA ARG A 26 5.91 -17.29 11.78
C ARG A 26 5.43 -18.60 11.19
N ASP A 27 4.28 -18.58 10.51
CA ASP A 27 3.61 -19.79 10.04
C ASP A 27 3.83 -20.06 8.53
N TYR A 28 4.69 -19.28 7.85
CA TYR A 28 4.81 -19.28 6.39
C TYR A 28 5.06 -20.67 5.80
N TYR A 29 6.04 -21.39 6.36
CA TYR A 29 6.43 -22.73 5.88
C TYR A 29 5.48 -23.84 6.34
N ILE A 30 4.60 -23.55 7.30
CA ILE A 30 3.59 -24.49 7.81
C ILE A 30 2.29 -24.36 7.00
N ASN A 31 2.00 -23.15 6.52
CA ASN A 31 0.80 -22.85 5.73
C ASN A 31 0.86 -23.47 4.34
N SER A 32 -0.31 -23.85 3.82
CA SER A 32 -0.45 -24.20 2.40
C SER A 32 -0.26 -22.96 1.52
N CYS A 33 0.10 -23.17 0.25
CA CYS A 33 0.19 -22.09 -0.74
C CYS A 33 -1.08 -21.23 -0.77
N ASN A 34 -2.26 -21.86 -0.82
CA ASN A 34 -3.54 -21.14 -0.83
C ASN A 34 -3.72 -20.26 0.41
N LYS A 35 -3.38 -20.78 1.60
CA LYS A 35 -3.48 -20.01 2.85
C LYS A 35 -2.50 -18.83 2.88
N ASN A 36 -1.28 -19.02 2.38
CA ASN A 36 -0.32 -17.93 2.25
C ASN A 36 -0.79 -16.84 1.28
N LEU A 37 -1.40 -17.22 0.16
CA LEU A 37 -1.98 -16.27 -0.78
C LEU A 37 -3.16 -15.50 -0.17
N THR A 38 -4.06 -16.18 0.53
CA THR A 38 -5.18 -15.52 1.23
C THR A 38 -4.68 -14.53 2.28
N LEU A 39 -3.74 -14.93 3.14
CA LEU A 39 -3.16 -14.03 4.14
C LEU A 39 -2.46 -12.82 3.50
N CYS A 40 -1.74 -13.04 2.39
CA CYS A 40 -1.11 -11.97 1.65
C CYS A 40 -2.16 -10.96 1.12
N CYS A 41 -3.27 -11.45 0.54
CA CYS A 41 -4.36 -10.58 0.07
C CYS A 41 -4.98 -9.77 1.22
N GLU A 42 -5.27 -10.39 2.37
CA GLU A 42 -5.80 -9.68 3.55
C GLU A 42 -4.84 -8.58 4.05
N ILE A 43 -3.54 -8.85 4.06
CA ILE A 43 -2.49 -7.88 4.41
C ILE A 43 -2.47 -6.73 3.39
N MET A 44 -2.61 -7.03 2.10
CA MET A 44 -2.67 -6.00 1.06
C MET A 44 -3.91 -5.11 1.20
N GLU A 45 -5.09 -5.66 1.50
CA GLU A 45 -6.32 -4.88 1.73
C GLU A 45 -6.18 -3.91 2.92
N LEU A 46 -5.60 -4.39 4.03
CA LEU A 46 -5.30 -3.56 5.20
C LEU A 46 -4.29 -2.46 4.86
N ASN A 47 -3.26 -2.78 4.09
CA ASN A 47 -2.26 -1.82 3.64
C ASN A 47 -2.88 -0.73 2.75
N SER A 48 -3.73 -1.09 1.78
CA SER A 48 -4.46 -0.12 0.94
C SER A 48 -5.33 0.82 1.77
N THR A 49 -5.96 0.32 2.84
CA THR A 49 -6.76 1.16 3.76
C THR A 49 -5.89 2.20 4.46
N ILE A 50 -4.75 1.80 5.02
CA ILE A 50 -3.80 2.70 5.69
C ILE A 50 -3.25 3.72 4.70
N GLN A 51 -2.88 3.27 3.51
CA GLN A 51 -2.35 4.10 2.45
C GLN A 51 -3.37 5.15 1.97
N GLY A 52 -4.64 4.78 1.80
CA GLY A 52 -5.70 5.74 1.46
C GLY A 52 -5.89 6.82 2.54
N GLN A 53 -5.79 6.44 3.82
CA GLN A 53 -5.82 7.38 4.94
C GLN A 53 -4.60 8.32 4.94
N LEU A 54 -3.40 7.78 4.68
CA LEU A 54 -2.18 8.57 4.52
C LEU A 54 -2.26 9.54 3.34
N PHE A 55 -2.82 9.12 2.21
CA PHE A 55 -3.02 9.98 1.05
C PHE A 55 -4.00 11.13 1.35
N SER A 56 -5.06 10.86 2.11
CA SER A 56 -5.97 11.90 2.58
C SER A 56 -5.27 12.93 3.46
N ILE A 57 -4.38 12.48 4.37
CA ILE A 57 -3.56 13.37 5.21
C ILE A 57 -2.59 14.18 4.34
N LEU A 58 -1.90 13.53 3.39
CA LEU A 58 -0.96 14.17 2.46
C LEU A 58 -1.66 15.26 1.64
N ASN A 59 -2.84 14.99 1.10
CA ASN A 59 -3.59 15.96 0.30
C ASN A 59 -3.99 17.19 1.16
N LYS A 60 -4.43 16.96 2.40
CA LYS A 60 -4.71 18.06 3.33
C LYS A 60 -3.45 18.86 3.67
N ALA A 61 -2.34 18.18 3.93
CA ALA A 61 -1.04 18.82 4.21
C ALA A 61 -0.57 19.68 3.03
N CYS A 62 -0.74 19.20 1.80
CA CYS A 62 -0.42 19.93 0.58
C CYS A 62 -1.24 21.22 0.44
N GLN A 63 -2.51 21.20 0.81
CA GLN A 63 -3.40 22.36 0.73
C GLN A 63 -3.05 23.43 1.77
N GLU A 64 -2.43 23.06 2.90
CA GLU A 64 -1.97 24.01 3.93
C GLU A 64 -0.71 24.79 3.50
N GLY A 65 0.10 24.26 2.58
CA GLY A 65 1.35 24.88 2.09
C GLY A 65 1.18 25.98 1.03
N GLY A 66 -0.04 26.43 0.75
CA GLY A 66 -0.33 27.35 -0.35
C GLY A 66 -0.25 26.69 -1.75
N ASN A 67 -0.69 27.42 -2.79
CA ASN A 67 -1.01 26.83 -4.10
C ASN A 67 0.14 26.14 -4.87
N TYR A 68 1.42 26.33 -4.49
CA TYR A 68 2.55 25.84 -5.28
C TYR A 68 3.54 24.95 -4.51
N GLU A 69 3.89 25.25 -3.25
CA GLU A 69 4.95 24.49 -2.56
C GLU A 69 4.54 23.05 -2.21
N GLY A 70 3.31 22.84 -1.72
CA GLY A 70 2.83 21.49 -1.39
C GLY A 70 2.77 20.58 -2.62
N MET A 71 2.36 21.14 -3.76
CA MET A 71 2.18 20.38 -5.00
C MET A 71 3.52 19.93 -5.60
N GLU A 72 4.56 20.76 -5.52
CA GLU A 72 5.90 20.40 -6.00
C GLU A 72 6.54 19.30 -5.14
N ILE A 73 6.24 19.23 -3.84
CA ILE A 73 6.66 18.11 -2.97
C ILE A 73 5.98 16.80 -3.38
N ILE A 74 4.68 16.81 -3.66
CA ILE A 74 3.97 15.61 -4.15
C ILE A 74 4.53 15.18 -5.50
N LYS A 75 4.70 16.10 -6.45
CA LYS A 75 5.22 15.77 -7.78
C LYS A 75 6.63 15.19 -7.73
N SER A 76 7.52 15.76 -6.91
CA SER A 76 8.91 15.32 -6.84
C SER A 76 9.11 13.99 -6.10
N ARG A 77 8.19 13.62 -5.20
CA ARG A 77 8.34 12.42 -4.35
C ARG A 77 7.39 11.29 -4.71
N LEU A 78 6.14 11.59 -5.03
CA LEU A 78 5.11 10.59 -5.29
C LEU A 78 5.07 10.14 -6.76
N LEU A 79 5.21 11.05 -7.73
CA LEU A 79 5.15 10.68 -9.15
C LEU A 79 6.27 9.72 -9.59
N PRO A 80 7.54 9.90 -9.17
CA PRO A 80 8.59 8.93 -9.50
C PRO A 80 8.30 7.57 -8.89
N TRP A 81 7.80 7.54 -7.65
CA TRP A 81 7.45 6.30 -6.97
C TRP A 81 6.33 5.55 -7.70
N LEU A 82 5.26 6.24 -8.07
CA LEU A 82 4.18 5.69 -8.91
C LEU A 82 4.75 5.14 -10.23
N GLY A 83 5.56 5.92 -10.95
CA GLY A 83 6.21 5.48 -12.19
C GLY A 83 7.06 4.22 -12.05
N THR A 84 7.79 4.08 -10.94
CA THR A 84 8.59 2.88 -10.65
C THR A 84 7.76 1.66 -10.26
N CYS A 85 6.63 1.83 -9.56
CA CYS A 85 5.71 0.74 -9.23
C CYS A 85 5.08 0.10 -10.48
N PHE A 86 4.86 0.89 -11.54
CA PHE A 86 4.40 0.40 -12.85
C PHE A 86 5.51 -0.20 -13.72
N SER A 87 6.77 -0.08 -13.29
CA SER A 87 7.96 -0.50 -14.04
C SER A 87 8.67 -1.66 -13.32
N SER A 88 7.96 -2.72 -12.95
CA SER A 88 8.65 -3.92 -12.43
C SER A 88 9.31 -4.69 -13.58
N PRO A 89 10.54 -5.23 -13.41
CA PRO A 89 11.22 -5.97 -14.45
C PRO A 89 10.42 -7.23 -14.76
N THR A 90 10.00 -7.40 -16.01
CA THR A 90 9.55 -8.67 -16.57
C THR A 90 10.69 -9.67 -16.43
N PHE A 91 10.74 -10.41 -15.32
CA PHE A 91 11.55 -11.61 -15.26
C PHE A 91 10.84 -12.63 -16.15
N GLY A 92 11.43 -12.87 -17.31
CA GLY A 92 10.79 -13.55 -18.42
C GLY A 92 10.28 -14.94 -18.07
N SER A 93 8.98 -15.12 -18.18
CA SER A 93 8.34 -16.36 -18.63
C SER A 93 6.85 -16.12 -18.79
N THR A 94 6.37 -16.35 -20.02
CA THR A 94 4.99 -16.69 -20.43
C THR A 94 3.82 -16.02 -19.69
N LEU A 95 3.18 -15.16 -20.47
CA LEU A 95 1.98 -14.40 -20.17
C LEU A 95 0.76 -15.34 -19.99
N ASP A 96 0.58 -15.86 -18.78
CA ASP A 96 -0.64 -16.54 -18.38
C ASP A 96 -1.51 -15.58 -17.56
N THR A 97 -2.82 -15.56 -17.85
CA THR A 97 -3.95 -14.77 -17.32
C THR A 97 -3.87 -14.30 -15.84
N SER A 98 -3.06 -14.93 -15.01
CA SER A 98 -2.62 -14.49 -13.68
C SER A 98 -1.87 -13.14 -13.62
N SER A 99 -1.12 -12.77 -14.67
CA SER A 99 -0.36 -11.50 -14.70
C SER A 99 -1.28 -10.27 -14.72
N SER A 100 -2.49 -10.42 -15.25
CA SER A 100 -3.50 -9.36 -15.34
C SER A 100 -4.10 -9.04 -13.97
N VAL A 101 -4.31 -10.06 -13.12
CA VAL A 101 -4.90 -9.88 -11.79
C VAL A 101 -3.92 -9.21 -10.83
N LEU A 102 -2.63 -9.57 -10.90
CA LEU A 102 -1.57 -8.92 -10.12
C LEU A 102 -1.39 -7.43 -10.50
N GLN A 103 -1.53 -7.08 -11.78
CA GLN A 103 -1.56 -5.68 -12.22
C GLN A 103 -2.79 -4.92 -11.69
N VAL A 104 -3.95 -5.58 -11.57
CA VAL A 104 -5.19 -4.96 -11.06
C VAL A 104 -5.14 -4.75 -9.55
N ILE A 105 -4.46 -5.61 -8.79
CA ILE A 105 -4.32 -5.40 -7.33
C ILE A 105 -3.38 -4.22 -7.02
N ILE A 106 -2.40 -3.94 -7.89
CA ILE A 106 -1.50 -2.77 -7.78
C ILE A 106 -2.23 -1.45 -8.09
N LEU A 107 -3.39 -1.50 -8.76
CA LEU A 107 -4.27 -0.35 -9.03
C LEU A 107 -5.20 0.04 -7.86
N PHE A 108 -5.12 -0.65 -6.70
CA PHE A 108 -5.77 -0.19 -5.47
C PHE A 108 -4.91 0.79 -4.65
N PHE A 109 -3.79 1.24 -5.21
CA PHE A 109 -3.12 2.50 -4.88
C PHE A 109 -3.69 3.63 -5.73
#